data_AF-A0A6A4GC21-F1
#
_entry.id   AF-A0A6A4GC21-F1
#
_cell.length_a   1.000
_cell.length_b   1.000
_cell.length_c   1.000
_cell.angle_alpha   90.00
_cell.angle_beta   90.00
_cell.angle_gamma   90.00
#
_symmetry.space_group_name_H-M   'P 1'
#
loop_
_entity.id
_entity.type
_entity.pdbx_description
1 polymer ?
#
loop_
_entity_poly.entity_id
_entity_poly.type
_entity_poly.pdbx_seq_one_letter_code
_entity_poly.pdbx_strand_id
1 'polypeptide(L)' 'ETIYAPIENGGRKVLNLLARNKAIMVTWLQSYLDFSAERATWAYVADALIAHHVPTSEANIEDCHKIDIFPQSW' A
#
# COMPACT_ATOMS: atom_id res chain seq x y z
N GLU A 1 -27.49 -5.24 -5.72
CA GLU A 1 -26.54 -4.14 -6.04
C GLU A 1 -26.61 -2.94 -5.08
N THR A 2 -27.72 -2.66 -4.39
CA THR A 2 -27.87 -1.45 -3.54
C THR A 2 -27.52 -1.60 -2.05
N ILE A 3 -27.16 -2.79 -1.56
CA ILE A 3 -27.01 -3.07 -0.10
C ILE A 3 -26.01 -2.13 0.60
N TYR A 4 -24.92 -1.78 -0.08
CA TYR A 4 -23.84 -0.94 0.44
C TYR A 4 -24.00 0.55 0.09
N ALA A 5 -25.06 0.92 -0.64
CA ALA A 5 -25.30 2.31 -1.03
C ALA A 5 -25.72 3.16 0.19
N PRO A 6 -25.69 4.48 0.08
CA PRO A 6 -26.30 5.38 1.07
C PRO A 6 -27.78 5.05 1.29
N ILE A 7 -28.30 5.35 2.49
CA ILE A 7 -29.70 5.07 2.85
C ILE A 7 -30.65 5.81 1.90
N GLU A 8 -30.29 7.01 1.42
CA GLU A 8 -31.12 7.78 0.49
C GLU A 8 -31.36 7.05 -0.83
N ASN A 9 -30.48 6.10 -1.19
CA ASN A 9 -30.54 5.29 -2.42
C ASN A 9 -31.09 3.87 -2.16
N GLY A 10 -31.78 3.64 -1.04
CA GLY A 10 -32.32 2.33 -0.66
C GLY A 10 -31.28 1.34 -0.12
N GLY A 11 -30.12 1.84 0.31
CA GLY A 11 -29.08 1.02 0.94
C GLY A 11 -29.38 0.68 2.39
N ARG A 12 -28.75 -0.39 2.89
CA ARG A 12 -29.02 -0.96 4.23
C ARG A 12 -28.00 -0.54 5.29
N LYS A 13 -27.15 0.45 5.01
CA LYS A 13 -26.06 0.89 5.89
C LYS A 13 -25.18 -0.29 6.36
N VAL A 14 -25.04 -1.31 5.51
CA VAL A 14 -24.18 -2.46 5.77
C VAL A 14 -22.76 -2.09 5.36
N LEU A 15 -21.78 -2.43 6.19
CA LEU A 15 -20.38 -2.18 5.88
C LEU A 15 -19.92 -3.08 4.72
N ASN A 16 -19.36 -2.47 3.67
CA ASN A 16 -18.69 -3.22 2.62
C ASN A 16 -17.27 -3.59 3.06
N LEU A 17 -17.09 -4.82 3.55
CA LEU A 17 -15.80 -5.32 4.03
C LEU A 17 -14.72 -5.32 2.94
N LEU A 18 -15.08 -5.63 1.69
CA LEU A 18 -14.15 -5.64 0.57
C LEU A 18 -13.63 -4.23 0.26
N ALA A 19 -14.53 -3.25 0.19
CA ALA A 19 -14.15 -1.86 -0.03
C ALA A 19 -13.31 -1.31 1.14
N ARG A 20 -13.66 -1.65 2.38
CA ARG A 20 -12.89 -1.27 3.57
C ARG A 20 -11.48 -1.86 3.55
N ASN A 21 -11.33 -3.14 3.23
CA ASN A 21 -10.02 -3.78 3.17
C ASN A 21 -9.15 -3.18 2.05
N LYS A 22 -9.74 -2.85 0.89
CA LYS A 22 -9.05 -2.10 -0.18
C LYS A 22 -8.58 -0.73 0.31
N ALA A 23 -9.44 0.01 1.01
CA ALA A 23 -9.07 1.32 1.56
C ALA A 23 -7.92 1.21 2.57
N ILE A 24 -7.92 0.18 3.43
CA ILE A 24 -6.82 -0.08 4.36
C ILE A 24 -5.51 -0.28 3.58
N MET A 25 -5.50 -1.12 2.55
CA MET A 25 -4.29 -1.33 1.72
C MET A 25 -3.79 -0.02 1.10
N VAL A 26 -4.69 0.86 0.63
CA VAL A 26 -4.33 2.17 0.09
C VAL A 26 -3.69 3.05 1.18
N THR A 27 -4.23 3.06 2.40
CA THR A 27 -3.64 3.82 3.52
C THR A 27 -2.24 3.30 3.87
N TRP A 28 -2.02 1.98 3.89
CA TRP A 28 -0.68 1.42 4.09
C TRP A 28 0.26 1.83 2.97
N LEU A 29 -0.17 1.76 1.71
CA LEU A 29 0.65 2.17 0.57
C LEU A 29 1.00 3.66 0.63
N GLN A 30 0.05 4.53 0.95
CA GLN A 30 0.30 5.97 1.14
C GLN A 30 1.35 6.21 2.23
N SER A 31 1.24 5.53 3.37
CA SER A 31 2.21 5.64 4.46
C SER A 31 3.58 5.03 4.13
N TYR A 32 3.64 4.02 3.27
CA TYR A 32 4.90 3.44 2.76
C TYR A 32 5.61 4.40 1.81
N LEU A 33 4.86 5.07 0.95
CA LEU A 33 5.36 6.02 -0.05
C LEU A 33 5.64 7.42 0.54
N ASP A 34 5.47 7.61 1.85
CA ASP A 34 5.90 8.83 2.53
C ASP A 34 7.42 8.77 2.80
N PHE A 35 8.18 9.64 2.13
CA PHE A 35 9.63 9.79 2.32
C PHE A 35 10.00 11.04 3.14
N SER A 36 9.03 11.66 3.81
CA SER A 36 9.26 12.80 4.70
C SER A 36 9.90 12.38 6.02
N ALA A 37 10.19 13.36 6.89
CA ALA A 37 10.67 13.10 8.25
C ALA A 37 9.67 12.32 9.12
N GLU A 38 8.39 12.26 8.73
CA GLU A 38 7.32 11.53 9.43
C GLU A 38 7.14 10.10 8.91
N ARG A 39 8.07 9.60 8.08
CA ARG A 39 8.02 8.24 7.52
C ARG A 39 7.88 7.21 8.63
N ALA A 40 6.87 6.36 8.50
CA ALA A 40 6.57 5.36 9.51
C ALA A 40 7.71 4.32 9.63
N THR A 41 8.11 3.98 10.85
CA THR A 41 9.26 3.08 11.10
C THR A 41 9.12 1.72 10.43
N TRP A 42 7.91 1.19 10.32
CA TRP A 42 7.66 -0.09 9.65
C TRP A 42 7.95 -0.03 8.14
N ALA A 43 7.93 1.14 7.51
CA ALA A 43 8.23 1.29 6.09
C ALA A 43 9.70 0.95 5.80
N TYR A 44 10.64 1.28 6.70
CA TYR A 44 12.04 0.86 6.58
C TYR A 44 12.21 -0.66 6.70
N VAL A 45 11.40 -1.31 7.55
CA VAL A 45 11.37 -2.78 7.64
C VAL A 45 10.85 -3.37 6.34
N ALA A 46 9.80 -2.78 5.76
CA ALA A 46 9.28 -3.19 4.46
C ALA A 46 10.33 -3.02 3.36
N ASP A 47 11.09 -1.93 3.34
CA ASP A 47 12.20 -1.71 2.40
C ASP A 47 13.24 -2.82 2.50
N ALA A 48 13.67 -3.19 3.70
CA ALA A 48 14.62 -4.28 3.91
C ALA A 48 14.06 -5.63 3.43
N LEU A 49 12.78 -5.93 3.72
CA LEU A 49 12.14 -7.15 3.26
C LEU A 49 12.07 -7.21 1.73
N ILE A 50 11.72 -6.09 1.09
CA ILE A 50 11.65 -5.97 -0.37
C ILE A 50 13.04 -6.16 -0.98
N ALA A 51 14.05 -5.46 -0.47
CA ALA A 51 15.44 -5.56 -0.95
C ALA A 51 15.99 -6.99 -0.87
N HIS A 52 15.63 -7.75 0.18
CA HIS A 52 16.03 -9.14 0.34
C HIS A 52 15.33 -10.12 -0.61
N HIS A 53 14.16 -9.78 -1.13
CA HIS A 53 13.33 -10.67 -1.96
C HIS A 53 13.22 -10.21 -3.41
N VAL A 54 14.14 -9.36 -3.88
CA VAL A 54 14.21 -8.99 -5.30
C VAL A 54 14.61 -10.20 -6.17
N PRO A 55 14.22 -10.23 -7.45
CA PRO A 55 14.68 -11.27 -8.38
C PRO A 55 16.20 -11.33 -8.48
N THR A 56 16.77 -12.52 -8.68
CA THR A 56 18.23 -12.70 -8.83
C THR A 56 18.82 -11.89 -9.99
N SER A 57 18.02 -11.51 -10.99
CA SER A 57 18.44 -10.62 -12.08
C SER A 57 18.91 -9.25 -11.56
N GLU A 58 18.35 -8.78 -10.45
CA GLU A 58 18.66 -7.50 -9.80
C GLU A 58 19.64 -7.66 -8.63
N ALA A 59 20.25 -8.84 -8.44
CA ALA A 59 21.13 -9.12 -7.31
C ALA A 59 22.39 -8.24 -7.28
N ASN A 60 22.82 -7.73 -8.43
CA ASN A 60 23.98 -6.84 -8.55
C ASN A 60 23.69 -5.39 -8.15
N ILE A 61 22.43 -5.04 -7.90
CA ILE A 61 22.05 -3.71 -7.42
C ILE A 61 22.33 -3.65 -5.91
N GLU A 62 22.84 -2.51 -5.45
CA GLU A 62 23.03 -2.26 -4.02
C GLU A 62 21.69 -2.15 -3.30
N ASP A 63 21.58 -2.66 -2.08
CA ASP A 63 20.30 -2.72 -1.35
C ASP A 63 19.67 -1.34 -1.11
N CYS A 64 20.49 -0.29 -1.01
CA CYS A 64 20.02 1.09 -0.89
C CYS A 64 19.22 1.57 -2.11
N HIS A 65 19.37 0.92 -3.27
CA HIS A 65 18.65 1.23 -4.50
C HIS A 65 17.47 0.28 -4.75
N LYS A 66 17.24 -0.71 -3.86
CA LYS A 66 16.10 -1.64 -3.93
C LYS A 66 14.92 -1.19 -3.06
N ILE A 67 14.93 0.08 -2.68
CA ILE A 67 13.83 0.72 -1.97
C ILE A 67 12.79 1.17 -3.00
N ASP A 68 11.50 1.09 -2.63
CA ASP A 68 10.37 1.48 -3.48
C ASP A 68 10.22 0.72 -4.82
N ILE A 69 9.46 -0.37 -4.78
CA ILE A 69 9.10 -1.16 -5.98
C ILE A 69 7.90 -0.58 -6.74
N PHE A 70 7.38 0.58 -6.35
CA PHE A 70 6.22 1.20 -6.99
C PHE A 70 6.58 2.48 -7.75
N PRO A 71 7.61 2.51 -8.62
CA PRO A 71 7.92 3.71 -9.37
C PRO A 71 6.69 4.12 -10.18
N GLN A 72 6.02 5.19 -9.73
CA GLN A 72 4.83 5.72 -10.37
C GLN A 72 5.29 6.59 -11.54
N SER A 73 5.03 6.17 -12.77
CA SER A 73 4.93 7.10 -13.88
C SER A 73 3.51 7.65 -13.91
N TRP A 74 3.34 8.92 -13.53
CA TRP A 74 2.11 9.67 -13.75
C TRP A 74 2.12 10.31 -15.13
#